data_AF-A0A124EDF9-F1
#
_entry.id   AF-A0A124EDF9-F1
#
_cell.length_a   1.000
_cell.length_b   1.000
_cell.length_c   1.000
_cell.angle_alpha   90.00
_cell.angle_beta   90.00
_cell.angle_gamma   90.00
#
_symmetry.space_group_name_H-M   'P 1'
#
loop_
_entity.id
_entity.type
_entity.pdbx_description
1 polymer ?
#
loop_
_entity_poly.entity_id
_entity_poly.type
_entity_poly.pdbx_seq_one_letter_code
_entity_poly.pdbx_strand_id
1 'polypeptide(L)' 'MARRWEPEREAAGTRPTTPEITTTMCEACGSQVSGLNGRYACGVCGWVDDWAQGQARLPTADEDPNAPSPP' A
#
# COMPACT_ATOMS: atom_id res chain seq x y z
N MET A 1 -19.63 -7.79 22.57
CA MET A 1 -20.14 -7.81 21.18
C MET A 1 -19.12 -7.12 20.30
N ALA A 2 -18.24 -7.88 19.65
CA ALA A 2 -17.35 -7.32 18.64
C ALA A 2 -18.19 -7.11 17.38
N ARG A 3 -18.26 -5.87 16.89
CA ARG A 3 -18.89 -5.56 15.61
C ARG A 3 -18.13 -6.37 14.56
N ARG A 4 -18.82 -7.27 13.84
CA ARG A 4 -18.21 -7.99 12.73
C ARG A 4 -17.90 -6.95 11.66
N TRP A 5 -16.62 -6.75 11.38
CA TRP A 5 -16.21 -5.98 10.23
C TRP A 5 -16.64 -6.75 8.98
N GLU A 6 -17.62 -6.23 8.26
CA GLU A 6 -17.97 -6.66 6.91
C GLU A 6 -17.21 -5.73 5.97
N PRO A 7 -16.16 -6.19 5.25
CA PRO A 7 -15.50 -5.33 4.30
C PRO A 7 -16.49 -5.11 3.16
N GLU A 8 -17.00 -3.89 3.05
CA GLU A 8 -17.45 -3.39 1.76
C GLU A 8 -16.31 -3.72 0.79
N ARG A 9 -16.63 -4.51 -0.25
CA ARG A 9 -15.65 -4.86 -1.28
C ARG A 9 -15.37 -3.56 -2.02
N GLU A 10 -14.46 -2.74 -1.51
CA GLU A 10 -13.92 -1.61 -2.24
C GLU A 10 -13.55 -2.13 -3.62
N ALA A 11 -14.16 -1.53 -4.64
CA ALA A 11 -13.85 -1.86 -6.01
C ALA A 11 -12.33 -1.74 -6.15
N ALA A 12 -11.68 -2.83 -6.54
CA ALA A 12 -10.24 -2.84 -6.74
C ALA A 12 -9.92 -1.77 -7.78
N GLY A 13 -9.43 -0.62 -7.32
CA GLY A 13 -8.92 0.44 -8.17
C GLY A 13 -7.91 -0.15 -9.15
N THR A 14 -7.79 0.49 -10.32
CA THR A 14 -6.94 0.10 -11.46
C THR A 14 -5.79 -0.82 -11.03
N ARG A 15 -5.89 -2.10 -11.41
CA ARG A 15 -4.89 -3.11 -11.08
C ARG A 15 -3.52 -2.61 -11.52
N PRO A 16 -2.52 -2.53 -10.63
CA PRO A 16 -1.24 -1.97 -11.01
C PRO A 16 -0.63 -2.81 -12.14
N THR A 17 0.11 -2.11 -13.00
CA THR A 17 1.23 -2.65 -13.78
C THR A 17 2.00 -3.71 -13.01
N THR A 18 2.62 -4.66 -13.72
CA THR A 18 3.43 -5.75 -13.15
C THR A 18 4.23 -5.26 -11.93
N PRO A 19 4.02 -5.84 -10.75
CA PRO A 19 4.63 -5.34 -9.52
C PRO A 19 6.16 -5.41 -9.61
N GLU A 20 6.82 -4.35 -9.15
CA GLU A 20 8.27 -4.25 -9.13
C GLU A 20 8.82 -4.67 -7.76
N ILE A 21 9.89 -5.46 -7.77
CA ILE A 21 10.67 -5.76 -6.56
C ILE A 21 11.66 -4.63 -6.34
N THR A 22 11.53 -3.90 -5.23
CA THR A 22 12.47 -2.86 -4.81
C THR A 22 13.18 -3.26 -3.52
N THR A 23 14.30 -2.61 -3.20
CA THR A 23 15.11 -2.95 -2.03
C THR A 23 15.52 -1.68 -1.26
N THR A 24 15.47 -1.75 0.07
CA THR A 24 15.89 -0.66 0.97
C THR A 24 16.59 -1.22 2.22
N MET A 25 16.99 -0.35 3.14
CA MET A 25 17.48 -0.70 4.48
C MET A 25 16.35 -0.62 5.51
N CYS A 26 16.27 -1.60 6.40
CA CYS A 26 15.33 -1.60 7.52
C CYS A 26 15.66 -0.46 8.49
N GLU A 27 14.69 0.40 8.77
CA GLU A 27 14.85 1.55 9.67
C GLU A 27 15.04 1.13 11.15
N ALA A 28 14.61 -0.08 11.51
CA ALA A 28 14.72 -0.58 12.88
C ALA A 28 16.04 -1.31 13.15
N CYS A 29 16.49 -2.20 12.25
CA CYS A 29 17.63 -3.08 12.49
C CYS A 29 18.76 -2.98 11.45
N GLY A 30 18.57 -2.20 10.39
CA GLY A 30 19.59 -2.02 9.34
C GLY A 30 19.82 -3.23 8.42
N SER A 31 18.97 -4.26 8.45
CA SER A 31 19.05 -5.33 7.44
C SER A 31 18.59 -4.81 6.07
N GLN A 32 19.15 -5.31 4.97
CA GLN A 32 18.56 -5.10 3.65
C GLN A 32 17.20 -5.81 3.55
N VAL A 33 16.17 -5.12 3.06
CA VAL A 33 14.80 -5.63 2.90
C VAL A 33 14.35 -5.41 1.48
N SER A 34 13.84 -6.47 0.84
CA SER A 34 13.18 -6.39 -0.45
C SER A 34 11.66 -6.36 -0.27
N GLY A 35 10.99 -5.57 -1.11
CA GLY A 35 9.58 -5.26 -1.02
C GLY A 35 8.93 -5.13 -2.40
N LEU A 36 7.62 -4.92 -2.42
CA LEU A 36 6.86 -4.71 -3.66
C LEU A 36 6.42 -3.25 -3.75
N ASN A 37 6.73 -2.59 -4.86
CA ASN A 37 6.35 -1.20 -5.09
C ASN A 37 6.62 -0.30 -3.85
N GLY A 38 7.81 -0.42 -3.26
CA GLY A 38 8.23 0.38 -2.11
C GLY A 38 7.55 0.04 -0.78
N ARG A 39 6.89 -1.12 -0.67
CA ARG A 39 6.32 -1.65 0.57
C ARG A 39 7.21 -2.70 1.18
N TYR A 40 7.55 -2.55 2.45
CA TYR A 40 8.62 -3.31 3.09
C TYR A 40 8.14 -3.95 4.38
N ALA A 41 8.45 -5.24 4.52
CA ALA A 41 8.30 -5.98 5.77
C ALA A 41 9.62 -6.71 6.06
N CYS A 42 10.25 -6.36 7.18
CA CYS A 42 11.53 -6.94 7.58
C CYS A 42 11.33 -8.33 8.18
N GLY A 43 11.75 -9.37 7.46
CA GLY A 43 11.73 -10.75 7.96
C GLY A 43 12.69 -11.04 9.12
N VAL A 44 13.57 -10.09 9.47
CA VAL A 44 14.55 -10.25 10.56
C VAL A 44 14.01 -9.74 11.90
N CYS A 45 13.43 -8.54 11.93
CA CYS A 45 12.99 -7.89 13.17
C CYS A 45 11.48 -7.61 13.26
N GLY A 46 10.73 -7.88 12.20
CA GLY A 46 9.27 -7.71 12.17
C GLY A 46 8.78 -6.28 11.92
N TRP A 47 9.68 -5.32 11.67
CA TRP A 47 9.28 -3.97 11.25
C TRP A 47 8.53 -3.99 9.90
N VAL A 48 7.55 -3.10 9.76
CA VAL A 48 6.77 -2.88 8.53
C VAL A 48 6.68 -1.37 8.29
N ASP A 49 6.76 -0.93 7.04
CA ASP A 49 6.59 0.48 6.67
C ASP A 49 5.17 0.99 6.98
N ASP A 50 5.05 2.30 7.21
CA ASP A 50 3.73 2.92 7.37
C ASP A 50 2.97 2.90 6.03
N TRP A 51 1.67 2.63 6.09
CA TRP A 51 0.83 2.49 4.91
C TRP A 51 0.79 3.75 4.04
N ALA A 52 1.12 4.94 4.53
CA ALA A 52 1.18 6.16 3.73
C ALA A 52 2.49 6.30 2.93
N GLN A 53 3.55 5.54 3.26
CA GLN A 53 4.88 5.69 2.67
C GLN A 53 5.09 5.01 1.30
N GLY A 54 4.02 4.63 0.62
CA GLY A 54 4.12 3.89 -0.63
C GLY A 54 4.60 4.78 -1.75
N GLN A 55 5.51 4.27 -2.58
CA GLN A 55 5.96 4.99 -3.78
C GLN A 55 4.94 4.98 -4.92
N ALA A 56 3.84 4.23 -4.79
CA ALA A 56 2.79 4.22 -5.80
C ALA A 56 2.11 5.59 -5.83
N ARG A 57 2.07 6.21 -7.02
CA ARG A 57 1.34 7.46 -7.23
C ARG A 57 -0.14 7.24 -6.93
N LEU A 58 -0.69 8.07 -6.05
CA LEU A 58 -2.12 8.05 -5.71
C LEU A 58 -2.98 8.45 -6.93
N PRO A 59 -4.19 7.89 -7.08
CA PRO A 59 -5.12 8.33 -8.12
C PRO A 59 -5.46 9.81 -7.97
N THR A 60 -5.69 10.50 -9.08
CA THR A 60 -6.28 11.84 -9.07
C THR A 60 -7.75 11.78 -8.70
N ALA A 61 -8.34 12.93 -8.36
CA ALA A 61 -9.77 13.04 -8.09
C ALA A 61 -10.63 12.47 -9.24
N ASP A 62 -10.29 12.73 -10.51
CA ASP A 62 -11.03 12.19 -11.66
C ASP A 62 -10.89 10.67 -11.85
N GLU A 63 -9.88 10.05 -11.22
CA GLU A 63 -9.62 8.60 -11.30
C GLU A 63 -10.20 7.86 -10.09
N ASP A 64 -10.72 8.58 -9.08
CA ASP A 64 -11.32 7.98 -7.90
C ASP A 64 -12.72 7.45 -8.26
N PRO A 65 -12.99 6.14 -8.11
CA PRO A 65 -14.31 5.57 -8.37
C PRO A 65 -15.42 6.16 -7.48
N ASN A 66 -15.07 6.81 -6.38
CA ASN A 66 -15.99 7.47 -5.46
C ASN A 66 -16.00 9.00 -5.61
N ALA A 67 -15.41 9.53 -6.69
CA ALA A 67 -15.40 10.97 -6.94
C ALA A 67 -16.82 11.54 -7.02
N PRO A 68 -17.06 12.75 -6.48
CA PRO A 68 -18.34 13.43 -6.66
C PRO A 68 -18.56 13.74 -8.15
N SER A 69 -19.78 13.52 -8.64
CA SER A 69 -20.14 13.92 -10.01
C SER A 69 -20.02 15.45 -10.17
N PRO A 70 -19.50 15.94 -11.31
CA PRO A 70 -19.48 17.38 -11.59
C PRO A 70 -20.92 17.95 -11.58
N PRO A 71 -21.09 19.24 -11.23
CA PRO A 71 -22.39 19.88 -11.07
C PRO A 71 -23.19 20.01 -12.39
#